data_AF-A0A3L7WR50-F1
#
_entry.id   AF-A0A3L7WR50-F1
#
_cell.length_a   1.000
_cell.length_b   1.000
_cell.length_c   1.000
_cell.angle_alpha   90.00
_cell.angle_beta   90.00
_cell.angle_gamma   90.00
#
_symmetry.space_group_name_H-M   'P 1'
#
loop_
_entity.id
_entity.type
_entity.pdbx_description
1 polymer ?
#
loop_
_entity_poly.entity_id
_entity_poly.type
_entity_poly.pdbx_seq_one_letter_code
_entity_poly.pdbx_strand_id
1 'polypeptide(L)' 'GSGTTLVAAQQLGYHFTGIEIEEEYVEIIKERLLESYQPTFEFNTGT' A
#
# COMPACT_ATOMS: atom_id res chain seq x y z
N GLY A 1 -12.92 6.26 -3.03
CA GLY A 1 -11.75 6.47 -3.90
C GLY A 1 -10.96 5.18 -3.99
N SER A 2 -10.26 4.90 -5.08
CA SER A 2 -9.69 3.55 -5.32
C SER A 2 -8.43 3.19 -4.52
N GLY A 3 -7.90 4.08 -3.68
CA GLY A 3 -6.72 3.82 -2.83
C GLY A 3 -5.35 3.98 -3.50
N THR A 4 -5.24 4.74 -4.59
CA THR A 4 -3.96 5.00 -5.29
C THR A 4 -2.88 5.56 -4.35
N THR A 5 -3.24 6.45 -3.44
CA THR A 5 -2.31 7.02 -2.46
C THR A 5 -1.78 5.98 -1.47
N LEU A 6 -2.62 5.03 -1.02
CA LEU A 6 -2.20 3.96 -0.11
C LEU A 6 -1.22 3.00 -0.82
N VAL A 7 -1.51 2.64 -2.07
CA VAL A 7 -0.61 1.81 -2.89
C VAL A 7 0.75 2.49 -3.08
N ALA A 8 0.77 3.78 -3.40
CA ALA A 8 2.02 4.53 -3.54
C ALA A 8 2.78 4.60 -2.20
N ALA A 9 2.08 4.85 -1.09
CA ALA A 9 2.68 4.88 0.24
C ALA A 9 3.32 3.53 0.61
N GLN A 10 2.63 2.41 0.33
CA GLN A 10 3.16 1.07 0.54
C GLN A 10 4.43 0.81 -0.29
N GLN A 11 4.40 1.14 -1.58
CA GLN A 11 5.53 0.93 -2.49
C GLN A 11 6.77 1.76 -2.12
N LEU A 12 6.56 2.95 -1.52
CA LEU A 12 7.63 3.83 -1.07
C LEU A 12 8.08 3.54 0.37
N GLY A 13 7.50 2.56 1.04
CA GLY A 13 7.85 2.18 2.40
C GLY A 13 7.38 3.16 3.48
N TYR A 14 6.35 3.97 3.20
CA TYR A 14 5.75 4.84 4.19
C TYR A 14 4.69 4.12 5.04
N HIS A 15 4.54 4.55 6.28
CA HIS A 15 3.35 4.21 7.07
C HIS A 15 2.12 4.93 6.51
N PHE A 16 0.98 4.25 6.44
CA PHE A 16 -0.25 4.82 5.91
C PHE A 16 -1.49 4.37 6.69
N THR A 17 -2.57 5.14 6.56
CA THR A 17 -3.93 4.79 7.00
C THR A 17 -4.90 5.40 5.99
N GLY A 18 -5.84 4.62 5.49
CA GLY A 18 -6.89 5.09 4.59
C GLY A 18 -8.25 5.05 5.26
N ILE A 19 -9.11 6.00 4.90
CA ILE A 19 -10.51 6.05 5.30
C ILE A 19 -11.32 6.10 4.01
N GLU A 20 -12.31 5.22 3.91
CA GLU A 20 -13.23 5.13 2.79
C GLU A 20 -14.63 4.82 3.32
N ILE A 21 -15.65 5.45 2.75
CA ILE A 21 -17.03 5.32 3.21
C ILE A 21 -17.78 4.22 2.45
N GLU A 22 -17.44 4.03 1.17
CA GLU A 22 -18.08 3.03 0.32
C GLU A 22 -17.40 1.67 0.52
N GLU A 23 -18.14 0.69 1.06
CA GLU A 23 -17.61 -0.63 1.41
C GLU A 23 -17.03 -1.39 0.20
N GLU A 24 -17.63 -1.25 -0.99
CA GLU A 24 -17.10 -1.84 -2.22
C GLU A 24 -15.68 -1.34 -2.52
N TYR A 25 -15.41 -0.06 -2.30
CA TYR A 25 -14.07 0.49 -2.50
C TYR A 25 -13.09 0.01 -1.44
N VAL A 26 -13.54 -0.28 -0.21
CA VAL A 26 -12.67 -0.85 0.82
C VAL A 26 -12.10 -2.20 0.37
N GLU A 27 -12.94 -3.06 -0.23
CA GLU A 27 -12.49 -4.35 -0.74
C GLU A 27 -11.53 -4.20 -1.93
N ILE A 28 -11.84 -3.32 -2.89
CA ILE A 28 -10.94 -2.99 -4.01
C ILE A 28 -9.58 -2.50 -3.49
N ILE A 29 -9.55 -1.65 -2.46
CA ILE A 29 -8.30 -1.14 -1.88
C ILE A 29 -7.48 -2.27 -1.25
N LYS A 30 -8.13 -3.19 -0.52
CA LYS A 30 -7.46 -4.33 0.12
C LYS A 30 -6.82 -5.25 -0.92
N GLU A 31 -7.55 -5.58 -2.00
CA GLU A 31 -7.02 -6.40 -3.10
C GLU A 31 -5.78 -5.75 -3.71
N ARG A 32 -5.87 -4.45 -4.03
CA ARG A 32 -4.74 -3.71 -4.61
C ARG A 32 -3.52 -3.67 -3.69
N LEU A 33 -3.71 -3.50 -2.38
CA LEU A 33 -2.61 -3.50 -1.40
C LEU A 33 -1.94 -4.87 -1.24
N LEU A 34 -2.68 -5.96 -1.47
CA LEU A 34 -2.12 -7.31 -1.48
C LEU A 34 -1.27 -7.53 -2.74
N GLU A 35 -1.76 -7.10 -3.90
CA GLU A 35 -1.04 -7.21 -5.18
C GLU A 35 0.21 -6.31 -5.24
N SER A 36 0.14 -5.10 -4.68
CA SER A 36 1.27 -4.15 -4.71
C SER A 36 2.33 -4.41 -3.65
N TYR A 37 2.10 -5.36 -2.73
CA TYR A 37 3.08 -5.68 -1.69
C TYR A 37 4.35 -6.24 -2.33
N GLN A 38 5.43 -5.46 -2.27
CA GLN A 38 6.78 -5.93 -2.58
C GLN A 38 7.50 -6.08 -1.24
N PRO A 39 8.12 -7.25 -0.95
CA PRO A 39 8.97 -7.39 0.22
C PRO A 39 10.00 -6.27 0.21
N THR A 40 10.14 -5.56 1.33
CA THR A 40 11.17 -4.54 1.47
C THR A 40 12.52 -5.17 1.16
N PHE A 41 13.15 -4.74 0.06
CA PHE A 41 14.54 -5.09 -0.17
C PHE A 41 15.36 -4.43 0.94
N GLU A 42 15.86 -5.24 1.87
CA GLU A 42 16.91 -4.80 2.76
C GLU A 42 18.12 -4.46 1.89
N PHE A 43 18.33 -3.16 1.66
CA PHE A 43 19.59 -2.69 1.12
C PHE A 43 20.64 -3.00 2.19
N ASN A 44 21.42 -4.05 1.98
CA ASN A 44 22.66 -4.28 2.71
C ASN A 44 23.55 -3.06 2.47
N THR A 45 23.50 -2.08 3.37
CA THR A 45 24.49 -1.01 3.45
C THR A 45 25.75 -1.64 4.00
N GLY A 46 26.48 -2.36 3.14
CA GLY A 46 27.83 -2.80 3.42
C GLY A 46 28.73 -1.57 3.49
N THR A 47 28.98 -1.10 4.72
CA THR A 47 30.08 -0.21 5.11
C THR A 47 30.63 -0.69 6.43
#